data_AF-A0A1I7STP7-F1
#
_entry.id   AF-A0A1I7STP7-F1
#
_cell.length_a   1.000
_cell.length_b   1.000
_cell.length_c   1.000
_cell.angle_alpha   90.00
_cell.angle_beta   90.00
_cell.angle_gamma   90.00
#
_symmetry.space_group_name_H-M   'P 1'
#
loop_
_entity.id
_entity.type
_entity.pdbx_description
1 polymer ?
#
loop_
_entity_poly.entity_id
_entity_poly.type
_entity_poly.pdbx_seq_one_letter_code
_entity_poly.pdbx_strand_id
1 'polypeptide(L)'
;MLLNLTCRLPEEPVLLGQVDDSYMANIWFSSQVGNCLLLSAHYNQMLHFTLTKDLYSKLSTFFQTSCKWYKVCVGKLLPTLEERYPRRHIELEFYTAERPILSIDDMATVNSTFYIDMKIQPEKGKPDVRDVLARLEMESILSVIPALYNNRICGEVNGTKLKFVEDFSRVGNISDTFLQTLELFLTPMFKVSADSLLRIGLPIPMVENMTLKNNSRIELSKNTIGIYADLNFLEQ
;
A
#
# COMPACT_ATOMS: atom_id res chain seq x y z
N MET A 1 -0.74 -26.19 0.30
CA MET A 1 0.62 -26.69 0.00
C MET A 1 1.55 -25.49 0.14
N LEU A 2 2.16 -25.30 1.31
CA LEU A 2 3.10 -24.20 1.53
C LEU A 2 4.35 -24.51 0.71
N LEU A 3 4.52 -23.83 -0.42
CA LEU A 3 5.77 -23.88 -1.17
C LEU A 3 6.88 -23.41 -0.23
N ASN A 4 7.96 -24.20 -0.17
CA ASN A 4 9.19 -23.91 0.53
C ASN A 4 9.82 -22.64 -0.10
N LEU A 5 9.34 -21.47 0.32
CA LEU A 5 9.71 -20.15 -0.20
C LEU A 5 10.78 -19.55 0.71
N THR A 6 11.99 -20.12 0.66
CA THR A 6 13.14 -19.25 0.89
C THR A 6 13.08 -18.16 -0.18
N CYS A 7 13.21 -16.91 0.25
CA CYS A 7 13.16 -15.77 -0.65
C CYS A 7 14.25 -15.91 -1.72
N ARG A 8 13.86 -15.98 -3.00
CA ARG A 8 14.78 -16.19 -4.13
C ARG A 8 15.26 -14.89 -4.77
N LEU A 9 15.12 -13.77 -4.06
CA LEU A 9 15.72 -12.53 -4.54
C LEU A 9 17.24 -12.65 -4.48
N PRO A 10 17.98 -12.13 -5.47
CA PRO A 10 19.43 -12.10 -5.43
C PRO A 10 19.90 -11.48 -4.11
N GLU A 11 20.89 -12.11 -3.47
CA GLU A 11 21.48 -11.56 -2.26
C GLU A 11 22.17 -10.24 -2.58
N GLU A 12 21.79 -9.20 -1.85
CA GLU A 12 22.52 -7.94 -1.84
C GLU A 12 23.34 -7.87 -0.54
N PRO A 13 24.64 -7.52 -0.62
CA PRO A 13 25.47 -7.41 0.57
C PRO A 13 24.90 -6.35 1.50
N VAL A 14 24.70 -6.71 2.77
CA VAL A 14 24.38 -5.75 3.83
C VAL A 14 25.61 -4.87 4.00
N LEU A 15 25.45 -3.57 3.78
CA LEU A 15 26.46 -2.61 4.21
C LEU A 15 26.30 -2.45 5.71
N LEU A 16 27.14 -3.14 6.47
CA LEU A 16 27.19 -2.99 7.91
C LEU A 16 27.54 -1.53 8.23
N GLY A 17 26.70 -0.91 9.05
CA GLY A 17 27.02 0.39 9.63
C GLY A 17 28.22 0.30 10.57
N GLN A 18 28.69 1.47 11.02
CA GLN A 18 29.70 1.51 12.06
C GLN A 18 29.08 0.98 13.37
N VAL A 19 29.79 0.07 14.05
CA VAL A 19 29.41 -0.36 15.40
C VAL A 19 29.47 0.85 16.32
N ASP A 20 28.41 1.09 17.07
CA ASP A 20 28.39 2.07 18.15
C ASP A 20 28.44 1.33 19.49
N ASP A 21 29.61 1.39 20.13
CA ASP A 21 29.89 0.73 21.42
C ASP A 21 29.13 1.38 22.59
N SER A 22 28.43 2.50 22.35
CA SER A 22 27.56 3.14 23.33
C SER A 22 26.23 2.38 23.53
N TYR A 23 25.92 1.41 22.66
CA TYR A 23 24.71 0.60 22.69
C TYR A 23 25.01 -0.86 22.98
N MET A 24 24.10 -1.54 23.68
CA MET A 24 24.25 -2.97 24.00
C MET A 24 24.20 -3.88 22.77
N ALA A 25 23.45 -3.50 21.74
CA ALA A 25 23.30 -4.28 20.52
C ALA A 25 23.23 -3.37 19.28
N ASN A 26 23.87 -3.84 18.20
CA ASN A 26 23.84 -3.21 16.89
C ASN A 26 23.32 -4.27 15.90
N ILE A 27 22.17 -4.01 15.27
CA ILE A 27 21.48 -4.97 14.39
C ILE A 27 21.25 -4.31 13.04
N TRP A 28 21.60 -4.99 11.95
CA TRP A 28 21.39 -4.49 10.60
C TRP A 28 20.47 -5.42 9.80
N PHE A 29 19.46 -4.86 9.17
CA PHE A 29 18.55 -5.55 8.26
C PHE A 29 18.75 -5.04 6.84
N SER A 30 19.03 -5.94 5.90
CA SER A 30 18.98 -5.60 4.48
C SER A 30 17.54 -5.23 4.07
N SER A 31 17.41 -4.27 3.15
CA SER A 31 16.17 -3.99 2.42
C SER A 31 15.60 -5.25 1.76
N GLN A 32 16.44 -6.26 1.49
CA GLN A 32 16.04 -7.56 1.00
C GLN A 32 15.01 -8.24 1.91
N VAL A 33 15.10 -8.12 3.24
CA VAL A 33 14.11 -8.69 4.17
C VAL A 33 12.72 -8.11 3.87
N GLY A 34 12.61 -6.79 3.72
CA GLY A 34 11.36 -6.13 3.35
C GLY A 34 10.89 -6.49 1.94
N ASN A 35 11.80 -6.55 0.97
CA ASN A 35 11.49 -6.96 -0.40
C ASN A 35 10.99 -8.42 -0.48
N CYS A 36 11.50 -9.31 0.35
CA CYS A 36 11.03 -10.69 0.47
C CYS A 36 9.61 -10.78 1.05
N LEU A 37 9.29 -9.93 2.04
CA LEU A 37 7.94 -9.82 2.58
C LEU A 37 6.97 -9.29 1.51
N LEU A 38 7.36 -8.26 0.76
CA LEU A 38 6.56 -7.69 -0.32
C LEU A 38 6.35 -8.67 -1.48
N LEU A 39 7.38 -9.45 -1.83
CA LEU A 39 7.29 -10.54 -2.81
C LEU A 39 6.26 -11.59 -2.38
N SER A 40 6.31 -11.99 -1.10
CA SER A 40 5.39 -12.96 -0.53
C SER A 40 3.97 -12.40 -0.51
N ALA A 41 3.79 -11.13 -0.12
CA ALA A 41 2.49 -10.48 -0.11
C ALA A 41 1.88 -10.37 -1.52
N HIS A 42 2.70 -10.07 -2.54
CA HIS A 42 2.29 -10.03 -3.95
C HIS A 42 1.79 -11.41 -4.43
N TYR A 43 2.60 -12.45 -4.32
CA TYR A 43 2.25 -13.78 -4.85
C TYR A 43 1.08 -14.45 -4.10
N ASN A 44 0.91 -14.13 -2.81
CA ASN A 44 -0.23 -14.61 -2.04
C ASN A 44 -1.45 -13.69 -2.13
N GLN A 45 -1.47 -12.72 -3.05
CA GLN A 45 -2.57 -11.78 -3.27
C GLN A 45 -3.01 -11.04 -1.99
N MET A 46 -2.08 -10.80 -1.07
CA MET A 46 -2.35 -10.05 0.17
C MET A 46 -2.49 -8.55 -0.10
N LEU A 47 -1.97 -8.07 -1.24
CA LEU A 47 -2.07 -6.69 -1.71
C LEU A 47 -3.22 -6.54 -2.71
N HIS A 48 -4.36 -7.16 -2.38
CA HIS A 48 -5.59 -7.12 -3.15
C HIS A 48 -6.71 -6.57 -2.28
N PHE A 49 -7.35 -5.47 -2.71
CA PHE A 49 -8.47 -4.88 -1.98
C PHE A 49 -9.50 -4.27 -2.94
N THR A 50 -10.76 -4.22 -2.50
CA THR A 50 -11.87 -3.66 -3.30
C THR A 50 -12.41 -2.41 -2.63
N LEU A 51 -12.49 -1.32 -3.39
CA LEU A 51 -13.16 -0.10 -2.98
C LEU A 51 -14.62 -0.12 -3.45
N THR A 52 -15.52 -0.04 -2.50
CA THR A 52 -16.97 0.02 -2.76
C THR A 52 -17.55 1.32 -2.23
N LYS A 53 -18.81 1.60 -2.57
CA LYS A 53 -19.54 2.77 -2.08
C LYS A 53 -19.64 2.84 -0.55
N ASP A 54 -19.50 1.71 0.13
CA ASP A 54 -19.81 1.55 1.56
C ASP A 54 -18.62 1.85 2.48
N LEU A 55 -17.40 1.99 1.93
CA LEU A 55 -16.20 2.28 2.73
C LEU A 55 -16.15 3.71 3.27
N TYR A 56 -16.54 4.69 2.45
CA TYR A 56 -16.52 6.10 2.82
C TYR A 56 -17.68 6.86 2.18
N SER A 57 -18.29 7.77 2.95
CA SER A 57 -19.45 8.57 2.49
C SER A 57 -19.16 9.40 1.23
N LYS A 58 -17.93 9.90 1.09
CA LYS A 58 -17.48 10.63 -0.11
C LYS A 58 -17.40 9.71 -1.35
N LEU A 59 -16.92 8.47 -1.19
CA LEU A 59 -16.89 7.47 -2.26
C LEU A 59 -18.29 7.10 -2.73
N SER A 60 -19.25 6.97 -1.80
CA SER A 60 -20.64 6.68 -2.17
C SER A 60 -21.20 7.67 -3.17
N THR A 61 -20.91 8.96 -3.03
CA THR A 61 -21.36 9.97 -3.99
C THR A 61 -20.55 9.91 -5.29
N PHE A 62 -19.22 9.76 -5.19
CA PHE A 62 -18.35 9.74 -6.36
C PHE A 62 -18.62 8.53 -7.26
N PHE A 63 -18.79 7.33 -6.70
CA PHE A 63 -18.96 6.07 -7.45
C PHE A 63 -20.33 5.88 -8.11
N GLN A 64 -21.23 6.86 -8.02
CA GLN A 64 -22.53 6.79 -8.68
C GLN A 64 -22.38 6.79 -10.20
N THR A 65 -23.18 5.97 -10.87
CA THR A 65 -23.30 5.99 -12.34
C THR A 65 -24.33 7.00 -12.83
N SER A 66 -25.26 7.45 -11.98
CA SER A 66 -26.22 8.50 -12.32
C SER A 66 -26.03 9.68 -11.39
N CYS A 67 -25.62 10.83 -11.93
CA CYS A 67 -25.29 12.01 -11.12
C CYS A 67 -26.47 12.97 -11.00
N LYS A 68 -26.55 13.68 -9.87
CA LYS A 68 -27.32 14.93 -9.80
C LYS A 68 -26.54 16.05 -10.51
N TRP A 69 -27.24 17.01 -11.11
CA TRP A 69 -26.63 18.08 -11.92
C TRP A 69 -25.49 18.85 -11.22
N TYR A 70 -25.60 19.06 -9.90
CA TYR A 70 -24.66 19.80 -9.05
C TYR A 70 -23.57 18.95 -8.40
N LYS A 71 -23.54 17.64 -8.60
CA LYS A 71 -22.55 16.75 -7.96
C LYS A 71 -21.57 16.19 -9.00
N VAL A 72 -20.30 16.06 -8.60
CA VAL A 72 -19.30 15.31 -9.37
C VAL A 72 -19.45 13.83 -9.00
N CYS A 73 -19.70 12.99 -10.00
CA CYS A 73 -19.71 11.54 -9.86
C CYS A 73 -19.21 10.88 -11.15
N VAL A 74 -18.87 9.60 -11.08
CA VAL A 74 -18.27 8.86 -12.18
C VAL A 74 -19.17 8.87 -13.42
N GLY A 75 -20.50 8.76 -13.27
CA GLY A 75 -21.44 8.84 -14.40
C GLY A 75 -21.31 10.11 -15.25
N LYS A 76 -21.01 11.27 -14.64
CA LYS A 76 -20.85 12.54 -15.36
C LYS A 76 -19.50 12.64 -16.07
N LEU A 77 -18.49 11.96 -15.53
CA LEU A 77 -17.14 11.91 -16.12
C LEU A 77 -17.03 10.82 -17.19
N LEU A 78 -17.86 9.78 -17.10
CA LEU A 78 -17.95 8.65 -18.02
C LEU A 78 -19.44 8.42 -18.38
N PRO A 79 -20.02 9.22 -19.30
CA PRO A 79 -21.46 9.21 -19.61
C PRO A 79 -22.02 7.84 -20.01
N THR A 80 -21.20 7.00 -20.66
CA THR A 80 -21.58 5.63 -21.03
C THR A 80 -22.06 4.79 -19.83
N LEU A 81 -21.55 5.07 -18.62
CA LEU A 81 -21.98 4.39 -17.40
C LEU A 81 -23.41 4.78 -17.00
N GLU A 82 -23.79 6.05 -17.17
CA GLU A 82 -25.14 6.51 -16.89
C GLU A 82 -26.15 5.89 -17.87
N GLU A 83 -25.78 5.79 -19.14
CA GLU A 83 -26.61 5.22 -20.20
C GLU A 83 -26.82 3.71 -20.04
N ARG A 84 -25.72 2.96 -19.82
CA ARG A 84 -25.77 1.48 -19.79
C ARG A 84 -26.12 0.90 -18.42
N TYR A 85 -25.75 1.59 -17.34
CA TYR A 85 -25.88 1.10 -15.97
C TYR A 85 -26.55 2.14 -15.06
N PRO A 86 -27.76 2.63 -15.36
CA PRO A 86 -28.39 3.71 -14.61
C PRO A 86 -28.67 3.33 -13.15
N ARG A 87 -28.47 4.28 -12.23
CA ARG A 87 -28.72 4.15 -10.78
C ARG A 87 -27.97 2.96 -10.17
N ARG A 88 -26.70 2.80 -10.52
CA ARG A 88 -25.77 1.81 -9.99
C ARG A 88 -24.60 2.51 -9.33
N HIS A 89 -23.73 1.71 -8.71
CA HIS A 89 -22.44 2.15 -8.23
C HIS A 89 -21.36 1.33 -8.92
N ILE A 90 -20.22 1.96 -9.16
CA ILE A 90 -19.01 1.23 -9.50
C ILE A 90 -18.34 0.71 -8.22
N GLU A 91 -17.51 -0.31 -8.38
CA GLU A 91 -16.47 -0.68 -7.45
C GLU A 91 -15.12 -0.69 -8.18
N LEU A 92 -14.04 -0.48 -7.43
CA LEU A 92 -12.67 -0.50 -7.94
C LEU A 92 -11.91 -1.59 -7.22
N GLU A 93 -11.44 -2.59 -7.97
CA GLU A 93 -10.68 -3.71 -7.44
C GLU A 93 -9.18 -3.50 -7.72
N PHE A 94 -8.39 -3.35 -6.67
CA PHE A 94 -6.96 -3.07 -6.72
C PHE A 94 -6.17 -4.33 -6.48
N TYR A 95 -5.17 -4.60 -7.31
CA TYR A 95 -4.20 -5.66 -7.08
C TYR A 95 -2.87 -5.27 -7.70
N THR A 96 -1.79 -5.67 -7.06
CA THR A 96 -0.43 -5.39 -7.56
C THR A 96 -0.23 -5.99 -8.95
N ALA A 97 0.12 -5.15 -9.93
CA ALA A 97 0.51 -5.56 -11.28
C ALA A 97 1.88 -6.26 -11.23
N GLU A 98 2.79 -5.66 -10.47
CA GLU A 98 4.13 -6.18 -10.21
C GLU A 98 4.40 -6.20 -8.70
N ARG A 99 5.43 -6.95 -8.28
CA ARG A 99 5.85 -6.94 -6.88
C ARG A 99 6.26 -5.51 -6.46
N PRO A 100 5.81 -5.01 -5.30
CA PRO A 100 6.34 -3.78 -4.75
C PRO A 100 7.83 -3.91 -4.42
N ILE A 101 8.56 -2.80 -4.55
CA ILE A 101 9.99 -2.71 -4.28
C ILE A 101 10.22 -1.70 -3.16
N LEU A 102 10.84 -2.17 -2.09
CA LEU A 102 11.39 -1.35 -1.02
C LEU A 102 12.82 -0.95 -1.36
N SER A 103 13.05 0.35 -1.45
CA SER A 103 14.38 0.97 -1.52
C SER A 103 14.67 1.68 -0.22
N ILE A 104 15.91 1.55 0.26
CA ILE A 104 16.36 2.21 1.49
C ILE A 104 17.63 2.98 1.16
N ASP A 105 17.60 4.27 1.43
CA ASP A 105 18.76 5.15 1.37
C ASP A 105 18.68 6.09 2.58
N ASP A 106 18.69 7.41 2.40
CA ASP A 106 18.35 8.35 3.48
C ASP A 106 16.87 8.27 3.90
N MET A 107 16.03 7.64 3.07
CA MET A 107 14.60 7.44 3.31
C MET A 107 14.16 6.06 2.82
N ALA A 108 13.24 5.43 3.54
CA ALA A 108 12.60 4.21 3.09
C ALA A 108 11.49 4.57 2.08
N THR A 109 11.57 4.04 0.87
CA THR A 109 10.59 4.29 -0.19
C THR A 109 10.06 2.97 -0.72
N VAL A 110 8.73 2.84 -0.82
CA VAL A 110 8.08 1.69 -1.46
C VAL A 110 7.50 2.15 -2.79
N ASN A 111 8.01 1.58 -3.89
CA ASN A 111 7.47 1.75 -5.21
C ASN A 111 6.55 0.57 -5.53
N SER A 112 5.35 0.84 -6.03
CA SER A 112 4.39 -0.21 -6.38
C SER A 112 3.55 0.19 -7.58
N THR A 113 3.28 -0.81 -8.43
CA THR A 113 2.37 -0.68 -9.57
C THR A 113 1.15 -1.56 -9.31
N PHE A 114 -0.04 -0.99 -9.43
CA PHE A 114 -1.31 -1.70 -9.26
C PHE A 114 -2.13 -1.64 -10.54
N TYR A 115 -2.82 -2.74 -10.84
CA TYR A 115 -3.98 -2.69 -11.72
C TYR A 115 -5.22 -2.40 -10.89
N ILE A 116 -6.14 -1.64 -11.50
CA ILE A 116 -7.40 -1.23 -10.90
C ILE A 116 -8.52 -1.57 -11.87
N ASP A 117 -9.29 -2.59 -11.54
CA ASP A 117 -10.43 -3.01 -12.35
C ASP A 117 -11.69 -2.25 -11.89
N MET A 118 -12.29 -1.50 -12.81
CA MET A 118 -13.59 -0.88 -12.60
C MET A 118 -14.69 -1.87 -12.98
N LYS A 119 -15.58 -2.16 -12.02
CA LYS A 119 -16.74 -3.05 -12.18
C LYS A 119 -18.01 -2.38 -11.69
N ILE A 120 -19.16 -2.94 -12.05
CA ILE A 120 -20.43 -2.54 -11.41
C ILE A 120 -20.53 -3.27 -10.08
N GLN A 121 -20.70 -2.52 -9.00
CA GLN A 121 -20.92 -3.10 -7.67
C GLN A 121 -22.19 -3.98 -7.68
N PRO A 122 -22.10 -5.24 -7.25
CA PRO A 122 -23.27 -6.11 -7.11
C PRO A 122 -24.29 -5.51 -6.13
N GLU A 123 -25.58 -5.52 -6.48
CA GLU A 123 -26.65 -5.08 -5.59
C GLU A 123 -27.82 -6.05 -5.64
N LYS A 124 -28.43 -6.31 -4.48
CA LYS A 124 -29.56 -7.22 -4.36
C LYS A 124 -30.73 -6.77 -5.26
N GLY A 125 -31.30 -7.72 -6.00
CA GLY A 125 -32.44 -7.46 -6.89
C GLY A 125 -32.08 -6.84 -8.24
N LYS A 126 -30.80 -6.73 -8.57
CA LYS A 126 -30.32 -6.31 -9.89
C LYS A 126 -29.39 -7.37 -10.48
N PRO A 127 -29.29 -7.47 -11.82
CA PRO A 127 -28.37 -8.40 -12.46
C PRO A 127 -26.94 -8.20 -11.98
N ASP A 128 -26.24 -9.31 -11.73
CA ASP A 128 -24.81 -9.31 -11.43
C ASP A 128 -24.04 -9.08 -12.73
N VAL A 129 -23.20 -8.05 -12.76
CA VAL A 129 -22.40 -7.67 -13.93
C VAL A 129 -20.94 -7.76 -13.50
N ARG A 130 -20.27 -8.83 -13.92
CA ARG A 130 -18.90 -9.13 -13.51
C ARG A 130 -17.83 -8.64 -14.47
N ASP A 131 -18.25 -8.10 -15.61
CA ASP A 131 -17.33 -7.62 -16.63
C ASP A 131 -16.50 -6.44 -16.12
N VAL A 132 -15.20 -6.50 -16.38
CA VAL A 132 -14.30 -5.36 -16.19
C VAL A 132 -14.65 -4.32 -17.25
N LEU A 133 -15.16 -3.18 -16.79
CA LEU A 133 -15.60 -2.08 -17.64
C LEU A 133 -14.44 -1.21 -18.11
N ALA A 134 -13.45 -1.05 -17.25
CA ALA A 134 -12.19 -0.39 -17.56
C ALA A 134 -11.11 -0.90 -16.61
N ARG A 135 -9.85 -0.79 -17.03
CA ARG A 135 -8.68 -1.03 -16.19
C ARG A 135 -7.79 0.20 -16.22
N LEU A 136 -7.35 0.60 -15.03
CA LEU A 136 -6.32 1.60 -14.84
C LEU A 136 -5.06 0.93 -14.33
N GLU A 137 -3.92 1.52 -14.65
CA GLU A 137 -2.66 1.25 -13.98
C GLU A 137 -2.34 2.42 -13.05
N MET A 138 -1.95 2.11 -11.81
CA MET A 138 -1.57 3.09 -10.80
C MET A 138 -0.13 2.86 -10.38
N GLU A 139 0.73 3.81 -10.72
CA GLU A 139 2.08 3.94 -10.17
C GLU A 139 1.97 4.64 -8.81
N SER A 140 2.60 4.07 -7.79
CA SER A 140 2.58 4.61 -6.43
C SER A 140 3.97 4.64 -5.82
N ILE A 141 4.29 5.77 -5.19
CA ILE A 141 5.54 5.98 -4.44
C ILE A 141 5.15 6.37 -3.02
N LEU A 142 5.53 5.55 -2.06
CA LEU A 142 5.29 5.76 -0.63
C LEU A 142 6.60 6.05 0.09
N SER A 143 6.71 7.22 0.70
CA SER A 143 7.86 7.60 1.53
C SER A 143 7.54 7.33 3.00
N VAL A 144 8.38 6.53 3.67
CA VAL A 144 8.16 6.01 5.01
C VAL A 144 9.26 6.49 5.95
N ILE A 145 8.86 6.98 7.12
CA ILE A 145 9.74 7.24 8.26
C ILE A 145 9.63 6.04 9.20
N PRO A 146 10.66 5.21 9.34
CA PRO A 146 10.61 4.08 10.24
C PRO A 146 10.81 4.53 11.70
N ALA A 147 10.25 3.78 12.63
CA ALA A 147 10.32 4.04 14.06
C ALA A 147 10.35 2.74 14.86
N LEU A 148 10.90 2.79 16.06
CA LEU A 148 10.87 1.66 17.00
C LEU A 148 9.72 1.84 17.98
N TYR A 149 8.87 0.82 18.10
CA TYR A 149 7.77 0.83 19.06
C TYR A 149 7.48 -0.59 19.55
N ASN A 150 7.52 -0.82 20.87
CA ASN A 150 7.23 -2.12 21.49
C ASN A 150 7.91 -3.31 20.80
N ASN A 151 9.24 -3.25 20.65
CA ASN A 151 10.05 -4.31 20.02
C ASN A 151 9.70 -4.58 18.55
N ARG A 152 9.13 -3.58 17.86
CA ARG A 152 8.78 -3.64 16.45
C ARG A 152 9.39 -2.48 15.69
N ILE A 153 9.71 -2.74 14.42
CA ILE A 153 9.95 -1.71 13.42
C ILE A 153 8.60 -1.32 12.85
N CYS A 154 8.12 -0.13 13.22
CA CYS A 154 6.92 0.47 12.66
C CYS A 154 7.32 1.57 11.66
N GLY A 155 6.33 2.19 11.02
CA GLY A 155 6.56 3.36 10.20
C GLY A 155 5.38 4.31 10.13
N GLU A 156 5.66 5.51 9.66
CA GLU A 156 4.69 6.54 9.32
C GLU A 156 4.92 7.02 7.88
N VAL A 157 3.84 7.28 7.17
CA VAL A 157 3.86 7.81 5.81
C VAL A 157 4.18 9.31 5.83
N ASN A 158 5.38 9.65 5.39
CA ASN A 158 5.79 11.04 5.17
C ASN A 158 5.14 11.62 3.91
N GLY A 159 5.14 10.82 2.82
CA GLY A 159 4.69 11.27 1.51
C GLY A 159 4.08 10.14 0.68
N THR A 160 3.15 10.50 -0.19
CA THR A 160 2.54 9.59 -1.15
C THR A 160 2.41 10.30 -2.48
N LYS A 161 2.82 9.65 -3.57
CA LYS A 161 2.54 10.08 -4.93
C LYS A 161 1.81 8.95 -5.64
N LEU A 162 0.66 9.26 -6.22
CA LEU A 162 -0.10 8.33 -7.04
C LEU A 162 -0.19 8.91 -8.44
N LYS A 163 -0.04 8.08 -9.46
CA LYS A 163 -0.24 8.46 -10.84
C LYS A 163 -1.05 7.38 -11.52
N PHE A 164 -2.11 7.79 -12.20
CA PHE A 164 -3.04 6.88 -12.86
C PHE A 164 -2.90 7.03 -14.37
N VAL A 165 -2.95 5.91 -15.08
CA VAL A 165 -3.04 5.85 -16.54
C VAL A 165 -4.11 4.85 -16.95
N GLU A 166 -4.77 5.09 -18.08
CA GLU A 166 -5.68 4.11 -18.66
C GLU A 166 -4.86 2.95 -19.26
N ASP A 167 -5.23 1.71 -18.92
CA ASP A 167 -4.78 0.51 -19.63
C ASP A 167 -5.79 0.17 -20.73
N PHE A 168 -7.07 0.02 -20.36
CA PHE A 168 -8.16 -0.07 -21.33
C PHE A 168 -9.49 0.44 -20.78
N SER A 169 -10.42 0.79 -21.69
CA SER A 169 -11.79 1.13 -21.33
C SER A 169 -12.83 0.64 -22.35
N ARG A 170 -13.92 0.08 -21.84
CA ARG A 170 -15.13 -0.32 -22.59
C ARG A 170 -16.30 0.65 -22.39
N VAL A 171 -16.07 1.71 -21.60
CA VAL A 171 -17.04 2.74 -21.23
C VAL A 171 -16.70 4.11 -21.82
N GLY A 172 -15.87 4.12 -22.86
CA GLY A 172 -15.38 5.32 -23.53
C GLY A 172 -14.06 5.82 -22.95
N ASN A 173 -13.51 6.88 -23.53
CA ASN A 173 -12.19 7.39 -23.17
C ASN A 173 -12.17 7.91 -21.73
N ILE A 174 -11.21 7.45 -20.94
CA ILE A 174 -10.98 7.98 -19.61
C ILE A 174 -10.18 9.28 -19.72
N SER A 175 -10.83 10.39 -19.40
CA SER A 175 -10.21 11.72 -19.47
C SER A 175 -9.20 11.95 -18.34
N ASP A 176 -8.22 12.82 -18.59
CA ASP A 176 -7.28 13.29 -17.57
C ASP A 176 -8.00 13.89 -16.35
N THR A 177 -9.13 14.57 -16.57
CA THR A 177 -9.95 15.11 -15.48
C THR A 177 -10.50 14.01 -14.59
N PHE A 178 -10.90 12.86 -15.14
CA PHE A 178 -11.32 11.71 -14.35
C PHE A 178 -10.14 11.16 -13.53
N LEU A 179 -8.98 10.98 -14.15
CA LEU A 179 -7.78 10.44 -13.49
C LEU A 179 -7.31 11.34 -12.34
N GLN A 180 -7.26 12.66 -12.56
CA GLN A 180 -6.92 13.65 -11.54
C GLN A 180 -7.96 13.68 -10.40
N THR A 181 -9.26 13.57 -10.74
CA THR A 181 -10.31 13.50 -9.73
C THR A 181 -10.15 12.24 -8.89
N LEU A 182 -9.87 11.10 -9.53
CA LEU A 182 -9.64 9.83 -8.86
C LEU A 182 -8.42 9.93 -7.92
N GLU A 183 -7.32 10.53 -8.37
CA GLU A 183 -6.12 10.77 -7.57
C GLU A 183 -6.44 11.58 -6.29
N LEU A 184 -7.22 12.66 -6.41
CA LEU A 184 -7.64 13.49 -5.28
C LEU A 184 -8.46 12.71 -4.24
N PHE A 185 -9.31 11.78 -4.67
CA PHE A 185 -10.10 10.96 -3.76
C PHE A 185 -9.29 9.81 -3.14
N LEU A 186 -8.40 9.18 -3.91
CA LEU A 186 -7.70 7.97 -3.50
C LEU A 186 -6.44 8.25 -2.68
N THR A 187 -5.71 9.34 -2.95
CA THR A 187 -4.47 9.69 -2.23
C THR A 187 -4.64 9.70 -0.70
N PRO A 188 -5.62 10.40 -0.09
CA PRO A 188 -5.78 10.39 1.36
C PRO A 188 -6.15 9.01 1.90
N MET A 189 -6.96 8.25 1.16
CA MET A 189 -7.37 6.90 1.56
C MET A 189 -6.17 5.93 1.53
N PHE A 190 -5.36 6.00 0.48
CA PHE A 190 -4.15 5.20 0.34
C PHE A 190 -3.17 5.51 1.47
N LYS A 191 -2.95 6.80 1.78
CA LYS A 191 -2.11 7.22 2.90
C LYS A 191 -2.58 6.62 4.23
N VAL A 192 -3.86 6.78 4.58
CA VAL A 192 -4.41 6.27 5.86
C VAL A 192 -4.31 4.74 5.94
N SER A 193 -4.54 4.05 4.83
CA SER A 193 -4.44 2.58 4.78
C SER A 193 -3.00 2.12 4.97
N ALA A 194 -2.05 2.77 4.28
CA ALA A 194 -0.63 2.51 4.42
C ALA A 194 -0.12 2.81 5.84
N ASP A 195 -0.49 3.95 6.42
CA ASP A 195 -0.16 4.31 7.82
C ASP A 195 -0.66 3.24 8.79
N SER A 196 -1.88 2.75 8.60
CA SER A 196 -2.47 1.73 9.48
C SER A 196 -1.69 0.42 9.42
N LEU A 197 -1.26 0.00 8.23
CA LEU A 197 -0.45 -1.21 8.05
C LEU A 197 0.96 -1.03 8.63
N LEU A 198 1.60 0.11 8.40
CA LEU A 198 2.95 0.40 8.90
C LEU A 198 3.00 0.47 10.43
N ARG A 199 1.90 0.86 11.09
CA ARG A 199 1.79 0.86 12.56
C ARG A 199 1.70 -0.53 13.19
N ILE A 200 1.29 -1.56 12.45
CA ILE A 200 1.34 -2.95 12.92
C ILE A 200 2.81 -3.36 13.16
N GLY A 201 3.68 -2.92 12.25
CA GLY A 201 5.13 -3.10 12.33
C GLY A 201 5.61 -4.55 12.19
N LEU A 202 6.92 -4.69 12.02
CA LEU A 202 7.61 -5.97 11.96
C LEU A 202 8.29 -6.26 13.29
N PRO A 203 8.08 -7.45 13.90
CA PRO A 203 8.76 -7.81 15.14
C PRO A 203 10.26 -7.90 14.93
N ILE A 204 11.02 -7.32 15.85
CA ILE A 204 12.46 -7.47 15.92
C ILE A 204 12.73 -8.82 16.61
N PRO A 205 13.62 -9.66 16.07
CA PRO A 205 14.00 -10.90 16.74
C PRO A 205 14.67 -10.57 18.08
N MET A 206 14.03 -10.95 19.18
CA MET A 206 14.50 -10.72 20.54
C MET A 206 14.51 -12.03 21.33
N VAL A 207 15.41 -12.11 22.30
CA VAL A 207 15.42 -13.18 23.30
C VAL A 207 14.25 -12.99 24.26
N GLU A 208 13.72 -14.07 24.81
CA GLU A 208 12.67 -14.02 25.81
C GLU A 208 13.05 -13.13 27.00
N ASN A 209 12.06 -12.44 27.58
CA ASN A 209 12.23 -11.49 28.68
C ASN A 209 13.15 -10.30 28.39
N MET A 210 13.36 -9.93 27.12
CA MET A 210 14.07 -8.69 26.75
C MET A 210 13.15 -7.69 26.06
N THR A 211 13.40 -6.40 26.29
CA THR A 211 12.72 -5.31 25.58
C THR A 211 13.69 -4.19 25.24
N LEU A 212 13.42 -3.47 24.15
CA LEU A 212 14.14 -2.26 23.78
C LEU A 212 13.90 -1.15 24.80
N LYS A 213 14.94 -0.41 25.14
CA LYS A 213 14.83 0.87 25.85
C LYS A 213 14.44 1.99 24.91
N ASN A 214 13.86 3.04 25.47
CA ASN A 214 13.39 4.22 24.73
C ASN A 214 14.51 5.02 24.04
N ASN A 215 15.76 4.89 24.46
CA ASN A 215 16.91 5.53 23.81
C ASN A 215 17.45 4.74 22.62
N SER A 216 16.88 3.56 22.32
CA SER A 216 17.20 2.82 21.10
C SER A 216 16.81 3.64 19.87
N ARG A 217 17.62 3.59 18.81
CA ARG A 217 17.42 4.37 17.59
C ARG A 217 17.47 3.50 16.34
N ILE A 218 16.84 4.02 15.29
CA ILE A 218 16.89 3.48 13.94
C ILE A 218 17.67 4.45 13.05
N GLU A 219 18.55 3.91 12.22
CA GLU A 219 19.25 4.67 11.19
C GLU A 219 19.09 3.97 9.85
N LEU A 220 18.91 4.79 8.82
CA LEU A 220 18.84 4.31 7.46
C LEU A 220 20.18 4.55 6.77
N SER A 221 20.57 3.58 5.96
CA SER A 221 21.72 3.66 5.07
C SER A 221 21.40 2.88 3.81
N LYS A 222 22.23 3.03 2.77
CA LYS A 222 21.99 2.37 1.49
C LYS A 222 21.72 0.88 1.66
N ASN A 223 20.51 0.48 1.26
CA ASN A 223 19.94 -0.86 1.35
C ASN A 223 19.89 -1.48 2.75
N THR A 224 20.04 -0.70 3.82
CA THR A 224 20.17 -1.23 5.19
C THR A 224 19.42 -0.38 6.22
N ILE A 225 18.69 -1.06 7.12
CA ILE A 225 18.15 -0.50 8.35
C ILE A 225 19.06 -0.91 9.51
N GLY A 226 19.70 0.04 10.16
CA GLY A 226 20.45 -0.17 11.40
C GLY A 226 19.57 0.09 12.62
N ILE A 227 19.64 -0.78 13.61
CA ILE A 227 19.02 -0.63 14.93
C ILE A 227 20.13 -0.64 15.96
N TYR A 228 20.24 0.46 16.70
CA TYR A 228 21.15 0.62 17.82
C TYR A 228 20.32 0.56 19.09
N ALA A 229 20.48 -0.51 19.85
CA ALA A 229 19.55 -0.88 20.89
C ALA A 229 20.23 -1.01 22.25
N ASP A 230 19.64 -0.35 23.24
CA ASP A 230 19.82 -0.75 24.62
C ASP A 230 18.67 -1.63 25.05
N LEU A 231 18.98 -2.61 25.89
CA LEU A 231 18.04 -3.65 26.27
C LEU A 231 17.74 -3.58 27.77
N ASN A 232 16.50 -3.90 28.12
CA ASN A 232 16.06 -4.15 29.49
C ASN A 232 15.66 -5.61 29.62
N PHE A 233 16.07 -6.23 30.71
CA PHE A 233 15.52 -7.51 31.13
C PHE A 233 14.20 -7.27 31.87
N LEU A 234 13.17 -8.03 31.53
CA LEU A 234 11.90 -8.05 32.22
C LEU A 234 12.02 -9.09 33.34
N GLU A 235 12.28 -8.63 34.57
CA GLU A 235 12.18 -9.49 35.76
C GLU A 235 10.72 -9.95 35.91
N GLN A 236 10.51 -11.27 35.98
CA GLN A 236 9.19 -11.89 36.15
C GLN A 236 8.73 -11.85 37.60
#